data_AF-A0A962GDG4-F1
#
_entry.id   AF-A0A962GDG4-F1
#
_cell.length_a   1.000
_cell.length_b   1.000
_cell.length_c   1.000
_cell.angle_alpha   90.00
_cell.angle_beta   90.00
_cell.angle_gamma   90.00
#
_symmetry.space_group_name_H-M   'P 1'
#
loop_
_entity.id
_entity.type
_entity.pdbx_description
1 polymer ?
#
loop_
_entity_poly.entity_id
_entity_poly.type
_entity_poly.pdbx_seq_one_letter_code
_entity_poly.pdbx_strand_id
1 'polypeptide(L)'
;MQQYLALLRHVLENGTPKGDRTGTGTHSVFGWQMRFDLGRGFPLVTTKKLHLRSIIHELIWFLRGDTNIAYLKENGVGIWDEWADADGNLGPVYGKQWRSWQCPDGRTIDQIAWLVEEIRRNPDSRRLVVSAWNVADLDRMALQPCHTMFQFHVADGKLSCQLYQR
;
A
#
# COMPACT_ATOMS: atom_id res chain seq x y z
N MET A 1 8.10 3.34 17.09
CA MET A 1 7.12 2.24 17.17
C MET A 1 6.16 2.33 18.35
N GLN A 2 6.37 3.22 19.34
CA GLN A 2 5.36 3.51 20.37
C GLN A 2 4.01 3.93 19.76
N GLN A 3 4.05 4.62 18.61
CA GLN A 3 2.87 5.00 17.83
C GLN A 3 2.01 3.77 17.44
N TYR A 4 2.64 2.67 17.03
CA TYR A 4 1.96 1.43 16.67
C TYR A 4 1.32 0.76 17.88
N LEU A 5 2.03 0.68 19.01
CA LEU A 5 1.49 0.12 20.25
C LEU A 5 0.36 0.98 20.83
N ALA A 6 0.46 2.31 20.69
CA ALA A 6 -0.59 3.23 21.10
C ALA A 6 -1.87 3.02 20.29
N LEU A 7 -1.76 2.83 18.97
CA LEU A 7 -2.90 2.46 18.13
C LEU A 7 -3.51 1.13 18.57
N LEU A 8 -2.71 0.08 18.75
CA LEU A 8 -3.22 -1.22 19.18
C LEU A 8 -3.97 -1.11 20.52
N ARG A 9 -3.39 -0.40 21.50
CA ARG A 9 -4.03 -0.17 22.80
C ARG A 9 -5.34 0.60 22.64
N HIS A 10 -5.36 1.65 21.83
CA HIS A 10 -6.56 2.44 21.59
C HIS A 10 -7.69 1.60 20.98
N VAL A 11 -7.38 0.75 20.00
CA VAL A 11 -8.35 -0.18 19.39
C VAL A 11 -8.89 -1.18 20.40
N LEU A 12 -8.05 -1.73 21.27
CA LEU A 12 -8.48 -2.69 22.30
C LEU A 12 -9.36 -2.05 23.37
N GLU A 13 -9.03 -0.84 23.82
CA GLU A 13 -9.74 -0.16 24.91
C GLU A 13 -11.02 0.55 24.44
N ASN A 14 -11.02 1.09 23.21
CA ASN A 14 -12.08 1.98 22.73
C ASN A 14 -12.79 1.47 21.46
N GLY A 15 -12.36 0.34 20.90
CA GLY A 15 -12.91 -0.19 19.66
C GLY A 15 -14.26 -0.85 19.86
N THR A 16 -15.20 -0.54 18.97
CA THR A 16 -16.54 -1.14 18.96
C THR A 16 -16.51 -2.51 18.28
N PRO A 17 -17.13 -3.55 18.86
CA PRO A 17 -17.30 -4.84 18.19
C PRO A 17 -18.00 -4.69 16.84
N LYS A 18 -17.43 -5.30 15.79
CA LYS A 18 -17.93 -5.22 14.42
C LYS A 18 -17.68 -6.54 13.70
N GLY A 19 -18.70 -7.06 13.02
CA GLY A 19 -18.53 -8.20 12.11
C GLY A 19 -17.66 -7.85 10.89
N ASP A 20 -17.13 -8.85 10.22
CA ASP A 20 -16.30 -8.70 9.02
C ASP A 20 -16.62 -9.77 7.97
N ARG A 21 -16.10 -9.61 6.75
CA ARG A 21 -16.38 -10.49 5.61
C ARG A 21 -15.92 -11.94 5.84
N THR A 22 -14.93 -12.18 6.70
CA THR A 22 -14.44 -13.53 7.02
C THR A 22 -15.27 -14.23 8.11
N GLY A 23 -16.17 -13.50 8.79
CA GLY A 23 -16.97 -14.04 9.89
C GLY A 23 -16.21 -14.19 11.22
N THR A 24 -15.00 -13.62 11.34
CA THR A 24 -14.15 -13.73 12.54
C THR A 24 -14.58 -12.74 13.63
N GLY A 25 -14.98 -11.54 13.24
CA GLY A 25 -15.27 -10.43 14.16
C GLY A 25 -14.03 -9.58 14.47
N THR A 26 -14.26 -8.31 14.77
CA THR A 26 -13.21 -7.29 15.00
C THR A 26 -13.60 -6.31 16.11
N HIS A 27 -12.61 -5.69 16.74
CA HIS A 27 -12.78 -4.41 17.44
C HIS A 27 -12.33 -3.29 16.51
N SER A 28 -13.18 -2.28 16.29
CA SER A 28 -12.97 -1.30 15.23
C SER A 28 -13.03 0.14 15.74
N VAL A 29 -12.09 0.96 15.24
CA VAL A 29 -12.11 2.42 15.32
C VAL A 29 -12.05 2.97 13.89
N PHE A 30 -12.58 4.18 13.67
CA PHE A 30 -12.60 4.79 12.34
C PHE A 30 -11.83 6.11 12.34
N GLY A 31 -10.75 6.16 11.55
CA GLY A 31 -9.83 7.29 11.48
C GLY A 31 -8.77 7.26 12.59
N TRP A 32 -7.52 7.08 12.19
CA TRP A 32 -6.36 7.23 13.07
C TRP A 32 -5.17 7.71 12.26
N GLN A 33 -4.27 8.49 12.88
CA GLN A 33 -3.06 8.98 12.22
C GLN A 33 -1.83 8.65 13.06
N MET A 34 -0.80 8.14 12.38
CA MET A 34 0.54 7.97 12.94
C MET A 34 1.54 8.79 12.13
N ARG A 35 2.63 9.22 12.78
CA ARG A 35 3.76 9.90 12.14
C ARG A 35 5.07 9.22 12.56
N PHE A 36 5.96 9.03 11.59
CA PHE A 36 7.26 8.41 11.79
C PHE A 36 8.34 9.32 11.17
N ASP A 37 9.25 9.80 12.01
CA ASP A 37 10.42 10.55 11.56
C ASP A 37 11.50 9.57 11.11
N LEU A 38 11.66 9.42 9.79
CA LEU A 38 12.61 8.49 9.19
C LEU A 38 14.07 8.91 9.41
N GLY A 39 14.34 10.17 9.77
CA GLY A 39 15.67 10.64 10.15
C GLY A 39 16.15 10.08 11.49
N ARG A 40 15.24 9.54 12.31
CA ARG A 40 15.56 8.88 13.59
C ARG A 40 15.75 7.37 13.48
N GLY A 41 15.47 6.79 12.31
CA GLY A 41 15.59 5.36 12.05
C GLY A 41 14.43 4.77 11.25
N PHE A 42 14.57 3.52 10.83
CA PHE A 42 13.58 2.82 10.02
C PHE A 42 12.44 2.25 10.90
N PRO A 43 11.15 2.57 10.64
CA PRO A 43 10.03 2.25 11.52
C PRO A 43 9.55 0.78 11.37
N LEU A 44 10.45 -0.18 11.50
CA LEU A 44 10.12 -1.60 11.57
C LEU A 44 9.64 -1.95 12.97
N VAL A 45 8.53 -2.71 13.10
CA VAL A 45 8.07 -3.20 14.41
C VAL A 45 9.17 -4.04 15.04
N THR A 46 9.53 -3.72 16.29
CA THR A 46 10.57 -4.44 17.05
C THR A 46 10.01 -5.31 18.17
N THR A 47 8.74 -5.13 18.56
CA THR A 47 8.08 -5.93 19.61
C THR A 47 7.64 -7.32 19.16
N LYS A 48 7.78 -7.62 17.86
CA LYS A 48 7.71 -8.96 17.30
C LYS A 48 8.64 -9.05 16.10
N LYS A 49 9.18 -10.23 15.82
CA LYS A 49 9.98 -10.45 14.60
C LYS A 49 9.07 -10.32 13.37
N LEU A 50 9.53 -9.54 12.38
CA LEU A 50 8.86 -9.40 11.09
C LEU A 50 9.58 -10.19 10.01
N HIS A 51 8.82 -10.72 9.05
CA HIS A 51 9.38 -11.38 7.87
C HIS A 51 9.76 -10.34 6.80
N LEU A 52 10.88 -9.64 7.02
CA LEU A 52 11.31 -8.51 6.21
C LEU A 52 11.51 -8.86 4.73
N ARG A 53 11.92 -10.10 4.42
CA ARG A 53 12.07 -10.60 3.05
C ARG A 53 10.78 -10.42 2.24
N SER A 54 9.62 -10.79 2.80
CA SER A 54 8.33 -10.63 2.12
C SER A 54 8.01 -9.18 1.82
N ILE A 55 8.23 -8.28 2.79
CA ILE A 55 7.94 -6.84 2.64
C ILE A 55 8.76 -6.23 1.50
N ILE A 56 10.05 -6.58 1.41
CA ILE A 56 10.95 -6.06 0.37
C ILE A 56 10.53 -6.57 -1.01
N HIS A 57 10.33 -7.88 -1.17
CA HIS A 57 9.96 -8.46 -2.46
C HIS A 57 8.57 -8.02 -2.93
N GLU A 58 7.61 -7.85 -2.02
CA GLU A 58 6.30 -7.31 -2.36
C GLU A 58 6.40 -5.87 -2.91
N LEU A 59 7.21 -5.01 -2.28
CA LEU A 59 7.42 -3.65 -2.80
C LEU A 59 8.09 -3.66 -4.17
N ILE A 60 9.10 -4.52 -4.38
CA ILE A 60 9.74 -4.68 -5.69
C ILE A 60 8.72 -5.16 -6.73
N TRP A 61 7.88 -6.13 -6.37
CA TRP A 61 6.83 -6.67 -7.23
C TRP A 61 5.81 -5.60 -7.64
N PHE A 62 5.33 -4.78 -6.70
CA PHE A 62 4.49 -3.61 -7.01
C PHE A 62 5.20 -2.64 -7.97
N LEU A 63 6.46 -2.32 -7.69
CA LEU A 63 7.25 -1.42 -8.53
C LEU A 63 7.53 -2.01 -9.91
N ARG A 64 7.51 -3.33 -10.10
CA ARG A 64 7.60 -3.96 -11.43
C ARG A 64 6.29 -3.85 -12.23
N GLY A 65 5.20 -3.45 -11.58
CA GLY A 65 3.87 -3.41 -12.19
C GLY A 65 3.20 -4.77 -12.28
N ASP A 66 3.77 -5.77 -11.62
CA ASP A 66 3.35 -7.17 -11.69
C ASP A 66 2.10 -7.40 -10.82
N THR A 67 1.28 -8.36 -11.25
CA THR A 67 0.04 -8.79 -10.60
C THR A 67 -0.11 -10.31 -10.56
N ASN A 68 0.91 -11.05 -11.01
CA ASN A 68 1.00 -12.50 -10.87
C ASN A 68 2.02 -12.86 -9.77
N ILE A 69 1.73 -13.89 -8.97
CA ILE A 69 2.55 -14.27 -7.82
C ILE A 69 3.80 -15.09 -8.16
N ALA A 70 4.06 -15.40 -9.43
CA ALA A 70 5.23 -16.19 -9.86
C ALA A 70 6.55 -15.61 -9.32
N TYR A 71 6.79 -14.30 -9.50
CA TYR A 71 7.96 -13.63 -8.95
C TYR A 71 8.07 -13.77 -7.42
N LEU A 72 6.95 -13.64 -6.71
CA LEU A 72 6.92 -13.77 -5.25
C LEU A 72 7.30 -15.19 -4.83
N LYS A 73 6.73 -16.21 -5.49
CA LYS A 73 7.01 -17.62 -5.24
C LYS A 73 8.47 -17.99 -5.52
N GLU A 74 9.02 -17.53 -6.64
CA GLU A 74 10.46 -17.69 -6.96
C GLU A 74 11.36 -17.11 -5.87
N ASN A 75 10.91 -16.06 -5.19
CA ASN A 75 11.63 -15.41 -4.10
C ASN A 75 11.20 -15.89 -2.70
N GLY A 76 10.49 -17.02 -2.60
CA GLY A 76 10.11 -17.63 -1.32
C GLY A 76 9.09 -16.80 -0.52
N VAL A 77 8.21 -16.09 -1.22
CA VAL A 77 7.17 -15.22 -0.62
C VAL A 77 5.79 -15.74 -1.06
N GLY A 78 4.99 -16.16 -0.08
CA GLY A 78 3.62 -16.70 -0.31
C GLY A 78 2.50 -15.87 0.30
N ILE A 79 2.74 -14.59 0.64
CA ILE A 79 1.76 -13.75 1.36
C ILE A 79 0.52 -13.37 0.52
N TRP A 80 0.49 -13.76 -0.75
CA TRP A 80 -0.61 -13.49 -1.70
C TRP A 80 -1.27 -14.79 -2.21
N ASP A 81 -0.83 -15.95 -1.71
CA ASP A 81 -1.24 -17.25 -2.24
C ASP A 81 -2.75 -17.51 -2.08
N GLU A 82 -3.37 -17.04 -0.99
CA GLU A 82 -4.78 -17.27 -0.70
C GLU A 82 -5.76 -16.48 -1.59
N TRP A 83 -5.26 -15.48 -2.32
CA TRP A 83 -6.10 -14.62 -3.18
C TRP A 83 -5.90 -14.87 -4.67
N ALA A 84 -4.81 -15.52 -5.06
CA ALA A 84 -4.51 -15.75 -6.46
C ALA A 84 -5.40 -16.83 -7.06
N ASP A 85 -5.71 -16.70 -8.35
CA ASP A 85 -6.36 -17.76 -9.11
C ASP A 85 -5.43 -18.96 -9.39
N ALA A 86 -5.93 -19.96 -10.10
CA ALA A 86 -5.19 -21.18 -10.41
C ALA A 86 -3.90 -20.92 -11.23
N ASP A 87 -3.86 -19.82 -11.98
CA ASP A 87 -2.72 -19.39 -12.80
C ASP A 87 -1.82 -18.38 -12.06
N GLY A 88 -2.14 -18.06 -10.81
CA GLY A 88 -1.38 -17.15 -9.96
C GLY A 88 -1.71 -15.67 -10.13
N ASN A 89 -2.79 -15.30 -10.83
CA ASN A 89 -3.16 -13.91 -11.07
C ASN A 89 -4.04 -13.34 -9.95
N LEU A 90 -3.87 -12.05 -9.67
CA LEU A 90 -4.66 -11.30 -8.69
C LEU A 90 -5.59 -10.26 -9.34
N GLY A 91 -5.65 -10.23 -10.67
CA GLY A 91 -6.32 -9.16 -11.41
C GLY A 91 -5.54 -7.82 -11.32
N PRO A 92 -6.18 -6.68 -11.60
CA PRO A 92 -5.52 -5.40 -11.78
C PRO A 92 -5.16 -4.69 -10.45
N VAL A 93 -4.53 -5.41 -9.52
CA VAL A 93 -4.14 -4.88 -8.20
C VAL A 93 -2.95 -3.90 -8.28
N TYR A 94 -2.65 -3.26 -7.15
CA TYR A 94 -1.59 -2.25 -6.90
C TYR A 94 -0.57 -2.03 -8.02
N GLY A 95 0.29 -3.00 -8.33
CA GLY A 95 1.37 -2.85 -9.31
C GLY A 95 0.87 -2.35 -10.67
N LYS A 96 -0.20 -2.96 -11.20
CA LYS A 96 -0.82 -2.50 -12.44
C LYS A 96 -1.30 -1.05 -12.31
N GLN A 97 -1.97 -0.70 -11.22
CA GLN A 97 -2.46 0.68 -11.06
C GLN A 97 -1.31 1.68 -10.91
N TRP A 98 -0.23 1.31 -10.23
CA TRP A 98 0.93 2.19 -10.01
C TRP A 98 1.74 2.44 -11.28
N ARG A 99 1.90 1.41 -12.13
CA ARG A 99 2.79 1.47 -13.31
C ARG A 99 2.06 1.62 -14.65
N SER A 100 0.79 1.23 -14.71
CA SER A 100 0.02 1.07 -15.95
C SER A 100 -1.48 1.34 -15.73
N TRP A 101 -1.83 2.44 -15.07
CA TRP A 101 -3.23 2.82 -14.86
C TRP A 101 -3.93 3.03 -16.21
N GLN A 102 -4.99 2.28 -16.48
CA GLN A 102 -5.71 2.32 -17.75
C GLN A 102 -6.66 3.53 -17.83
N CYS A 103 -6.51 4.35 -18.87
CA CYS A 103 -7.41 5.45 -19.19
C CYS A 103 -8.56 5.01 -20.10
N PRO A 104 -9.71 5.71 -20.07
CA PRO A 104 -10.84 5.44 -20.97
C PRO A 104 -10.50 5.58 -22.46
N ASP A 105 -9.51 6.39 -22.81
CA ASP A 105 -9.04 6.62 -24.18
C ASP A 105 -7.98 5.60 -24.65
N GLY A 106 -7.74 4.54 -23.86
CA GLY A 106 -6.79 3.48 -24.19
C GLY A 106 -5.34 3.76 -23.75
N ARG A 107 -5.01 4.98 -23.29
CA ARG A 107 -3.67 5.27 -22.75
C ARG A 107 -3.43 4.58 -21.42
N THR A 108 -2.16 4.43 -21.05
CA THR A 108 -1.75 4.04 -19.70
C THR A 108 -0.97 5.16 -19.02
N ILE A 109 -1.12 5.27 -17.69
CA ILE A 109 -0.38 6.23 -16.86
C ILE A 109 0.53 5.46 -15.91
N ASP A 110 1.83 5.71 -15.99
CA ASP A 110 2.82 5.29 -14.99
C ASP A 110 2.92 6.37 -13.90
N GLN A 111 2.17 6.17 -12.82
CA GLN A 111 2.10 7.14 -11.72
C GLN A 111 3.42 7.24 -10.94
N ILE A 112 4.20 6.15 -10.87
CA ILE A 112 5.49 6.14 -10.18
C ILE A 112 6.54 6.92 -10.97
N ALA A 113 6.63 6.68 -12.29
CA ALA A 113 7.55 7.43 -13.14
C ALA A 113 7.22 8.93 -13.11
N TRP A 114 5.94 9.27 -13.30
CA TRP A 114 5.46 10.65 -13.21
C TRP A 114 5.80 11.29 -11.86
N LEU A 115 5.56 10.59 -10.75
CA LEU A 115 5.85 11.10 -9.41
C LEU A 115 7.34 11.43 -9.23
N VAL A 116 8.24 10.53 -9.64
CA VAL A 116 9.69 10.73 -9.50
C VAL A 116 10.15 11.92 -10.34
N GLU A 117 9.65 12.05 -11.56
CA GLU A 117 9.95 13.19 -12.44
C GLU A 117 9.40 14.50 -11.87
N GLU A 118 8.17 14.50 -11.36
CA GLU A 118 7.54 15.69 -10.81
C GLU A 118 8.20 16.15 -9.50
N ILE A 119 8.63 15.23 -8.62
CA ILE A 119 9.44 15.59 -7.43
C ILE A 119 10.73 16.31 -7.85
N ARG A 120 11.40 15.83 -8.90
CA ARG A 120 12.67 16.43 -9.36
C ARG A 120 12.48 17.80 -10.00
N ARG A 121 11.41 17.97 -10.78
CA ARG A 121 11.16 19.18 -11.57
C ARG A 121 10.37 20.24 -10.80
N ASN A 122 9.46 19.82 -9.92
CA ASN A 122 8.50 20.67 -9.23
C ASN A 122 8.18 20.12 -7.83
N PRO A 123 9.16 20.17 -6.90
CA PRO A 123 9.02 19.58 -5.56
C PRO A 123 7.90 20.20 -4.71
N ASP A 124 7.51 21.45 -4.99
CA ASP A 124 6.44 22.18 -4.29
C ASP A 124 5.03 21.79 -4.75
N SER A 125 4.93 20.88 -5.73
CA SER A 125 3.65 20.41 -6.24
C SER A 125 2.81 19.79 -5.12
N ARG A 126 1.60 20.31 -4.95
CA ARG A 126 0.60 19.75 -4.02
C ARG A 126 -0.13 18.53 -4.60
N ARG A 127 0.26 18.10 -5.80
CA ARG A 127 -0.44 17.06 -6.58
C ARG A 127 0.33 15.75 -6.66
N LEU A 128 1.47 15.62 -5.97
CA LEU A 128 2.35 14.44 -5.95
C LEU A 128 1.66 13.21 -5.34
N VAL A 129 0.71 12.63 -6.07
CA VAL A 129 -0.22 11.60 -5.58
C VAL A 129 -0.14 10.37 -6.47
N VAL A 130 -0.19 9.20 -5.84
CA VAL A 130 -0.39 7.91 -6.49
C VAL A 130 -1.62 7.26 -5.89
N SER A 131 -2.51 6.76 -6.74
CA SER A 131 -3.72 6.04 -6.33
C SER A 131 -3.69 4.62 -6.87
N ALA A 132 -4.06 3.66 -6.03
CA ALA A 132 -4.41 2.31 -6.44
C ALA A 132 -5.95 2.14 -6.61
N TRP A 133 -6.74 3.15 -6.25
CA TRP A 133 -8.20 3.06 -6.23
C TRP A 133 -8.83 3.38 -7.58
N ASN A 134 -8.69 2.47 -8.53
CA ASN A 134 -9.36 2.55 -9.83
C ASN A 134 -10.76 1.94 -9.75
N VAL A 135 -11.78 2.78 -9.63
CA VAL A 135 -13.18 2.38 -9.44
C VAL A 135 -13.67 1.38 -10.51
N ALA A 136 -13.24 1.57 -11.76
CA ALA A 136 -13.66 0.74 -12.88
C ALA A 136 -13.00 -0.66 -12.91
N ASP A 137 -11.96 -0.89 -12.12
CA ASP A 137 -11.22 -2.14 -12.06
C ASP A 137 -11.47 -2.92 -10.74
N LEU A 138 -12.22 -2.37 -9.77
CA LEU A 138 -12.33 -2.91 -8.40
C LEU A 138 -12.94 -4.32 -8.32
N ASP A 139 -13.92 -4.62 -9.17
CA ASP A 139 -14.61 -5.90 -9.26
C ASP A 139 -13.74 -7.00 -9.89
N ARG A 140 -12.69 -6.61 -10.63
CA ARG A 140 -11.73 -7.51 -11.26
C ARG A 140 -10.55 -7.85 -10.37
N MET A 141 -10.38 -7.17 -9.23
CA MET A 141 -9.29 -7.39 -8.29
C MET A 141 -9.64 -8.51 -7.31
N ALA A 142 -8.73 -9.46 -7.11
CA ALA A 142 -8.90 -10.52 -6.11
C ALA A 142 -9.11 -9.97 -4.69
N LEU A 143 -8.47 -8.83 -4.39
CA LEU A 143 -8.74 -8.04 -3.20
C LEU A 143 -8.65 -6.55 -3.54
N GLN A 144 -9.67 -5.79 -3.16
CA GLN A 144 -9.66 -4.34 -3.33
C GLN A 144 -8.50 -3.69 -2.53
N PRO A 145 -7.86 -2.63 -3.02
CA PRO A 145 -6.68 -2.04 -2.40
C PRO A 145 -6.94 -1.60 -0.95
N CYS A 146 -6.10 -2.00 0.00
CA CYS A 146 -6.16 -1.56 1.39
C CYS A 146 -5.43 -0.22 1.55
N HIS A 147 -4.19 -0.14 1.07
CA HIS A 147 -3.41 1.10 0.96
C HIS A 147 -3.78 1.79 -0.36
N THR A 148 -4.78 2.67 -0.32
CA THR A 148 -5.52 3.12 -1.51
C THR A 148 -4.83 4.28 -2.23
N MET A 149 -4.24 5.21 -1.50
CA MET A 149 -3.65 6.43 -2.04
C MET A 149 -2.53 6.93 -1.16
N PHE A 150 -1.45 7.40 -1.75
CA PHE A 150 -0.38 8.07 -1.02
C PHE A 150 0.06 9.36 -1.71
N GLN A 151 0.41 10.35 -0.90
CA GLN A 151 0.83 11.69 -1.33
C GLN A 151 2.21 12.00 -0.80
N PHE A 152 3.06 12.60 -1.64
CA PHE A 152 4.37 13.09 -1.27
C PHE A 152 4.38 14.61 -1.07
N HIS A 153 5.34 15.05 -0.27
CA HIS A 153 5.58 16.45 0.05
C HIS A 153 7.07 16.68 0.26
N VAL A 154 7.60 17.77 -0.30
CA VAL A 154 9.00 18.17 -0.11
C VAL A 154 9.04 19.49 0.68
N ALA A 155 9.82 19.54 1.75
CA ALA A 155 10.15 20.78 2.45
C ALA A 155 11.53 20.67 3.11
N ASP A 156 12.30 21.76 3.09
CA ASP A 156 13.65 21.82 3.67
C ASP A 156 14.57 20.68 3.21
N GLY A 157 14.48 20.32 1.92
CA GLY A 157 15.25 19.21 1.33
C GLY A 157 14.83 17.81 1.82
N LYS A 158 13.73 17.68 2.57
CA LYS A 158 13.22 16.41 3.09
C LYS A 158 11.97 15.97 2.35
N LEU A 159 11.94 14.69 1.98
CA LEU A 159 10.77 14.04 1.36
C LEU A 159 9.91 13.37 2.44
N SER A 160 8.63 13.72 2.47
CA SER A 160 7.60 13.10 3.32
C SER A 160 6.60 12.33 2.45
N CYS A 161 5.97 11.31 3.02
CA CYS A 161 4.90 10.55 2.39
C CYS A 161 3.76 10.32 3.38
N GLN A 162 2.52 10.57 2.96
CA GLN A 162 1.30 10.26 3.69
C GLN A 162 0.53 9.19 2.94
N LEU A 163 0.16 8.11 3.64
CA LEU A 163 -0.68 7.04 3.11
C LEU A 163 -2.09 7.13 3.71
N TYR A 164 -3.11 6.96 2.87
CA TYR A 164 -4.46 6.62 3.29
C TYR A 164 -4.68 5.11 3.14
N GLN A 165 -5.01 4.45 4.25
CA GLN A 165 -5.34 3.02 4.30
C GLN A 165 -6.79 2.89 4.80
N ARG A 166 -7.66 2.29 3.98
CA ARG A 166 -9.11 2.21 4.22
C ARG A 166 -9.51 1.09 5.18
#